data_AF-A0A2S1QTD9-F1
#
_entry.id   AF-A0A2S1QTD9-F1
#
_cell.length_a   1.000
_cell.length_b   1.000
_cell.length_c   1.000
_cell.angle_alpha   90.00
_cell.angle_beta   90.00
_cell.angle_gamma   90.00
#
_symmetry.space_group_name_H-M   'P 1'
#
loop_
_entity.id
_entity.type
_entity.pdbx_description
1 polymer ?
#
loop_
_entity_poly.entity_id
_entity_poly.type
_entity_poly.pdbx_seq_one_letter_code
_entity_poly.pdbx_strand_id
1 'polypeptide(L)'
;MLTNMKKLILSIAILAVMTFAACSDDEKDYTPHYTICQHCDIPEEDGYEVCTGDNGNAYVGNADTGIETSHYFELFCDNVPEIPGGGGGTTYTDCVLCISDAHPEGVKICKGTNGNAFTFVGDTATDTGEAYATFLTSQNCTSAEPIEEDVPLTNCVTCMAEGINVGDICKGSNGHAYDGNTDTGQPYQDYINFLQMGGATCE
;
A
#
# COMPACT_ATOMS: atom_id res chain seq x y z
N MET A 1 23.08 -32.20 -58.01
CA MET A 1 21.97 -32.80 -57.24
C MET A 1 21.60 -31.83 -56.13
N LEU A 2 20.59 -31.00 -56.38
CA LEU A 2 20.13 -29.92 -55.51
C LEU A 2 18.60 -30.00 -55.54
N THR A 3 18.03 -30.81 -54.65
CA THR A 3 16.59 -31.03 -54.56
C THR A 3 16.23 -31.35 -53.11
N ASN A 4 15.14 -30.74 -52.66
CA ASN A 4 14.39 -31.02 -51.44
C ASN A 4 14.90 -30.41 -50.12
N MET A 5 14.63 -29.13 -49.93
CA MET A 5 14.34 -28.54 -48.60
C MET A 5 13.69 -27.16 -48.79
N LYS A 6 12.43 -27.12 -49.25
CA LYS A 6 11.64 -25.86 -49.35
C LYS A 6 10.16 -25.99 -48.95
N LYS A 7 9.76 -27.08 -48.28
CA LYS A 7 8.34 -27.33 -47.96
C LYS A 7 8.00 -27.35 -46.47
N LEU A 8 8.90 -26.92 -45.59
CA LEU A 8 8.70 -27.00 -44.12
C LEU A 8 8.39 -25.66 -43.42
N ILE A 9 8.22 -24.55 -44.15
CA ILE A 9 8.02 -23.22 -43.53
C ILE A 9 6.56 -22.72 -43.65
N LEU A 10 5.67 -23.44 -44.35
CA LEU A 10 4.32 -22.94 -44.66
C LEU A 10 3.18 -23.56 -43.80
N SER A 11 3.48 -24.17 -42.65
CA SER A 11 2.43 -24.84 -41.84
C SER A 11 2.33 -24.38 -40.38
N ILE A 12 3.16 -23.43 -39.91
CA ILE A 12 3.10 -22.95 -38.52
C ILE A 12 2.31 -21.63 -38.39
N ALA A 13 2.00 -20.94 -39.48
CA ALA A 13 1.26 -19.67 -39.46
C ALA A 13 -0.27 -19.81 -39.27
N ILE A 14 -0.83 -21.03 -39.19
CA ILE A 14 -2.29 -21.24 -39.14
C ILE A 14 -2.79 -21.56 -37.71
N LEU A 15 -1.91 -21.84 -36.74
CA LEU A 15 -2.33 -22.16 -35.36
C LEU A 15 -2.57 -20.96 -34.43
N ALA A 16 -2.35 -19.72 -34.87
CA ALA A 16 -2.50 -18.53 -34.02
C ALA A 16 -3.89 -17.84 -34.12
N VAL A 17 -4.86 -18.41 -34.86
CA VAL A 17 -6.13 -17.72 -35.18
C VAL A 17 -7.35 -18.33 -34.46
N MET A 18 -7.18 -19.31 -33.56
CA MET A 18 -8.34 -19.99 -32.93
C MET A 18 -8.40 -19.92 -31.39
N THR A 19 -7.84 -18.89 -30.75
CA THR A 19 -7.99 -18.66 -29.30
C THR A 19 -8.77 -17.41 -28.92
N PHE A 20 -9.48 -16.76 -29.86
CA PHE A 20 -10.25 -15.52 -29.60
C PHE A 20 -11.78 -15.65 -29.66
N ALA A 21 -12.33 -16.87 -29.69
CA ALA A 21 -13.79 -17.06 -29.79
C ALA A 21 -14.34 -18.01 -28.72
N ALA A 22 -14.06 -17.71 -27.44
CA ALA A 22 -14.72 -18.38 -26.31
C ALA A 22 -14.79 -17.47 -25.07
N CYS A 23 -15.25 -16.22 -25.23
CA CYS A 23 -15.86 -15.42 -24.16
C CYS A 23 -16.94 -14.53 -24.80
N SER A 24 -17.96 -15.17 -25.38
CA SER A 24 -19.24 -14.53 -25.67
C SER A 24 -20.21 -15.01 -24.61
N ASP A 25 -19.96 -14.63 -23.36
CA ASP A 25 -20.95 -14.77 -22.29
C ASP A 25 -21.50 -13.37 -22.02
N ASP A 26 -22.78 -13.23 -22.35
CA ASP A 26 -23.72 -12.20 -21.91
C ASP A 26 -23.09 -10.91 -21.38
N GLU A 27 -23.11 -9.86 -22.21
CA GLU A 27 -22.99 -8.47 -21.78
C GLU A 27 -24.15 -8.12 -20.84
N LYS A 28 -24.09 -8.62 -19.61
CA LYS A 28 -24.52 -7.80 -18.50
C LYS A 28 -23.47 -6.71 -18.44
N ASP A 29 -23.89 -5.55 -18.90
CA ASP A 29 -23.21 -4.26 -18.74
C ASP A 29 -23.02 -4.02 -17.24
N TYR A 30 -22.09 -4.78 -16.65
CA TYR A 30 -21.58 -4.55 -15.32
C TYR A 30 -20.65 -3.37 -15.50
N THR A 31 -21.25 -2.20 -15.53
CA THR A 31 -20.55 -0.97 -15.23
C THR A 31 -20.26 -1.04 -13.74
N PRO A 32 -19.02 -1.36 -13.33
CA PRO A 32 -18.65 -1.27 -11.92
C PRO A 32 -19.04 0.12 -11.43
N HIS A 33 -19.73 0.16 -10.30
CA HIS A 33 -20.02 1.42 -9.64
C HIS A 33 -18.69 1.94 -9.06
N TYR A 34 -18.29 3.12 -9.55
CA TYR A 34 -17.13 3.83 -9.05
C TYR A 34 -17.60 4.91 -8.10
N THR A 35 -16.87 5.07 -7.00
CA THR A 35 -17.14 6.16 -6.06
C THR A 35 -16.38 7.43 -6.48
N ILE A 36 -15.11 7.29 -6.92
CA ILE A 36 -14.22 8.41 -7.28
C ILE A 36 -13.25 7.92 -8.36
N CYS A 37 -12.94 8.76 -9.36
CA CYS A 37 -11.88 8.51 -10.36
C CYS A 37 -10.87 9.65 -10.37
N GLN A 38 -9.60 9.31 -10.58
CA GLN A 38 -8.49 10.26 -10.56
C GLN A 38 -7.52 9.96 -11.69
N HIS A 39 -6.99 11.02 -12.31
CA HIS A 39 -6.01 10.91 -13.37
C HIS A 39 -4.60 10.82 -12.78
N CYS A 40 -3.84 9.82 -13.21
CA CYS A 40 -2.46 9.61 -12.85
C CYS A 40 -1.56 9.93 -14.03
N ASP A 41 -0.76 10.99 -13.88
CA ASP A 41 0.21 11.40 -14.89
C ASP A 41 1.50 10.58 -14.72
N ILE A 42 1.87 9.83 -15.76
CA ILE A 42 3.20 9.23 -15.87
C ILE A 42 4.07 10.17 -16.71
N PRO A 43 5.29 10.55 -16.27
CA PRO A 43 6.19 11.31 -17.11
C PRO A 43 6.49 10.55 -18.40
N GLU A 44 6.27 11.21 -19.54
CA GLU A 44 6.50 10.70 -20.91
C GLU A 44 5.38 9.85 -21.53
N GLU A 45 4.26 9.60 -20.84
CA GLU A 45 3.07 8.94 -21.42
C GLU A 45 1.79 9.78 -21.21
N ASP A 46 0.75 9.48 -22.00
CA ASP A 46 -0.58 10.02 -21.73
C ASP A 46 -1.05 9.41 -20.40
N GLY A 47 -1.37 10.26 -19.41
CA GLY A 47 -1.84 9.80 -18.11
C GLY A 47 -3.04 8.86 -18.21
N TYR A 48 -3.26 8.06 -17.18
CA TYR A 48 -4.33 7.07 -17.15
C TYR A 48 -5.25 7.31 -15.96
N GLU A 49 -6.52 6.91 -16.09
CA GLU A 49 -7.51 7.10 -15.03
C GLU A 49 -7.57 5.87 -14.12
N VAL A 50 -7.51 6.13 -12.82
CA VAL A 50 -7.65 5.14 -11.75
C VAL A 50 -8.92 5.47 -10.96
N CYS A 51 -9.81 4.50 -10.81
CA CYS A 51 -11.07 4.65 -10.08
C CYS A 51 -11.09 3.78 -8.83
N THR A 52 -11.75 4.24 -7.77
CA THR A 52 -12.08 3.44 -6.59
C THR A 52 -13.39 2.69 -6.82
N GLY A 53 -13.30 1.36 -6.84
CA GLY A 53 -14.48 0.49 -6.85
C GLY A 53 -15.17 0.43 -5.48
N ASP A 54 -16.42 -0.04 -5.46
CA ASP A 54 -17.19 -0.22 -4.22
C ASP A 54 -16.53 -1.18 -3.20
N ASN A 55 -15.61 -2.03 -3.66
CA ASN A 55 -14.80 -2.92 -2.82
C ASN A 55 -13.55 -2.26 -2.23
N GLY A 56 -13.28 -0.99 -2.54
CA GLY A 56 -12.10 -0.24 -2.10
C GLY A 56 -10.85 -0.43 -2.98
N ASN A 57 -10.90 -1.30 -3.99
CA ASN A 57 -9.78 -1.54 -4.88
C ASN A 57 -9.67 -0.47 -5.99
N ALA A 58 -8.45 -0.27 -6.48
CA ALA A 58 -8.19 0.51 -7.67
C ALA A 58 -8.65 -0.23 -8.93
N TYR A 59 -9.26 0.51 -9.85
CA TYR A 59 -9.69 0.07 -11.17
C TYR A 59 -8.99 0.92 -12.22
N VAL A 60 -8.39 0.27 -13.23
CA VAL A 60 -7.77 0.95 -14.38
C VAL A 60 -8.43 0.46 -15.64
N GLY A 61 -9.05 1.37 -16.41
CA GLY A 61 -9.77 1.00 -17.63
C GLY A 61 -10.87 -0.05 -17.39
N ASN A 62 -11.58 0.05 -16.25
CA ASN A 62 -12.58 -0.91 -15.78
C ASN A 62 -12.08 -2.30 -15.34
N ALA A 63 -10.78 -2.51 -15.24
CA ALA A 63 -10.23 -3.72 -14.66
C ALA A 63 -9.89 -3.51 -13.18
N ASP A 64 -10.45 -4.35 -12.29
CA ASP A 64 -10.05 -4.40 -10.88
C ASP A 64 -8.59 -4.85 -10.79
N THR A 65 -7.76 -4.04 -10.15
CA THR A 65 -6.32 -4.35 -9.98
C THR A 65 -6.07 -5.36 -8.86
N GLY A 66 -7.04 -5.59 -7.97
CA GLY A 66 -6.88 -6.37 -6.75
C GLY A 66 -6.06 -5.66 -5.66
N ILE A 67 -5.69 -4.40 -5.88
CA ILE A 67 -4.88 -3.58 -4.97
C ILE A 67 -5.78 -2.50 -4.39
N GLU A 68 -5.64 -2.22 -3.09
CA GLU A 68 -6.34 -1.10 -2.45
C GLU A 68 -6.02 0.21 -3.17
N THR A 69 -7.02 1.06 -3.38
CA THR A 69 -6.85 2.27 -4.21
C THR A 69 -5.76 3.21 -3.68
N SER A 70 -5.67 3.39 -2.36
CA SER A 70 -4.65 4.24 -1.72
C SER A 70 -3.24 3.76 -2.06
N HIS A 71 -2.99 2.46 -1.90
CA HIS A 71 -1.71 1.84 -2.20
C HIS A 71 -1.38 1.88 -3.70
N TYR A 72 -2.40 1.76 -4.57
CA TYR A 72 -2.21 1.92 -6.01
C TYR A 72 -1.72 3.34 -6.36
N PHE A 73 -2.32 4.37 -5.75
CA PHE A 73 -1.89 5.75 -5.98
C PHE A 73 -0.45 5.99 -5.51
N GLU A 74 -0.07 5.47 -4.35
CA GLU A 74 1.31 5.58 -3.84
C GLU A 74 2.34 4.91 -4.77
N LEU A 75 1.99 3.77 -5.35
CA LEU A 75 2.91 3.00 -6.19
C LEU A 75 3.04 3.56 -7.61
N PHE A 76 1.95 4.12 -8.16
CA PHE A 76 1.86 4.34 -9.60
C PHE A 76 1.46 5.76 -10.01
N CYS A 77 1.23 6.66 -9.05
CA CYS A 77 0.77 8.02 -9.31
C CYS A 77 1.62 9.04 -8.55
N ASP A 78 2.82 9.29 -9.07
CA ASP A 78 3.88 10.11 -8.44
C ASP A 78 3.56 11.60 -8.25
N ASN A 79 2.43 12.14 -8.76
CA ASN A 79 2.18 13.60 -8.80
C ASN A 79 0.72 14.03 -8.64
N VAL A 80 -0.13 13.28 -7.95
CA VAL A 80 -1.54 13.68 -7.88
C VAL A 80 -1.73 14.86 -6.91
N PRO A 81 -2.31 16.00 -7.35
CA PRO A 81 -2.64 17.09 -6.45
C PRO A 81 -3.60 16.58 -5.37
N GLU A 82 -3.25 16.80 -4.10
CA GLU A 82 -4.11 16.47 -2.95
C GLU A 82 -5.53 17.03 -3.18
N ILE A 83 -6.54 16.15 -3.24
CA ILE A 83 -7.93 16.59 -3.37
C ILE A 83 -8.41 17.07 -1.99
N PRO A 84 -9.00 18.27 -1.87
CA PRO A 84 -9.65 18.68 -0.63
C PRO A 84 -10.92 17.83 -0.43
N GLY A 85 -10.93 16.98 0.59
CA GLY A 85 -12.14 16.29 1.06
C GLY A 85 -12.39 14.90 0.50
N GLY A 86 -11.44 14.30 -0.22
CA GLY A 86 -11.45 12.86 -0.48
C GLY A 86 -10.69 12.14 0.62
N GLY A 87 -11.37 11.30 1.42
CA GLY A 87 -10.74 10.40 2.39
C GLY A 87 -9.94 9.30 1.68
N GLY A 88 -8.92 9.69 0.91
CA GLY A 88 -7.87 8.80 0.45
C GLY A 88 -7.02 8.41 1.65
N GLY A 89 -6.57 7.15 1.68
CA GLY A 89 -5.75 6.60 2.75
C GLY A 89 -4.54 7.48 3.02
N THR A 90 -4.67 8.41 3.96
CA THR A 90 -3.55 9.17 4.46
C THR A 90 -2.78 8.22 5.34
N THR A 91 -1.58 7.84 4.92
CA THR A 91 -0.62 7.24 5.83
C THR A 91 -0.42 8.22 6.98
N TYR A 92 -0.66 7.75 8.20
CA TYR A 92 -0.52 8.55 9.40
C TYR A 92 0.86 8.27 10.00
N THR A 93 1.54 9.32 10.40
CA THR A 93 2.83 9.23 11.09
C THR A 93 2.72 9.93 12.44
N ASP A 94 3.72 9.74 13.31
CA ASP A 94 3.83 10.46 14.58
C ASP A 94 2.55 10.38 15.44
N CYS A 95 1.90 9.21 15.51
CA CYS A 95 0.71 9.02 16.31
C CYS A 95 1.01 9.08 17.81
N VAL A 96 0.22 9.86 18.56
CA VAL A 96 0.31 9.97 20.01
C VAL A 96 -1.06 9.77 20.66
N LEU A 97 -1.09 9.17 21.84
CA LEU A 97 -2.27 9.12 22.69
C LEU A 97 -2.23 10.33 23.62
N CYS A 98 -3.09 11.31 23.34
CA CYS A 98 -3.21 12.53 24.14
C CYS A 98 -4.26 12.35 25.22
N ILE A 99 -3.84 12.39 26.49
CA ILE A 99 -4.76 12.39 27.64
C ILE A 99 -4.83 13.81 28.21
N SER A 100 -6.04 14.35 28.38
CA SER A 100 -6.27 15.68 28.94
C SER A 100 -7.51 15.69 29.85
N ASP A 101 -7.75 16.79 30.56
CA ASP A 101 -8.97 16.93 31.39
C ASP A 101 -10.27 16.88 30.56
N ALA A 102 -10.19 17.29 29.29
CA ALA A 102 -11.32 17.21 28.36
C ALA A 102 -11.52 15.80 27.78
N HIS A 103 -10.45 15.00 27.72
CA HIS A 103 -10.41 13.64 27.17
C HIS A 103 -9.68 12.68 28.12
N PRO A 104 -10.29 12.33 29.27
CA PRO A 104 -9.67 11.43 30.25
C PRO A 104 -9.48 10.01 29.72
N GLU A 105 -10.24 9.60 28.70
CA GLU A 105 -10.10 8.34 27.98
C GLU A 105 -8.90 8.29 27.01
N GLY A 106 -8.31 9.44 26.70
CA GLY A 106 -7.28 9.59 25.68
C GLY A 106 -7.86 9.69 24.27
N VAL A 107 -7.28 10.58 23.45
CA VAL A 107 -7.59 10.68 22.02
C VAL A 107 -6.34 10.40 21.21
N LYS A 108 -6.44 9.48 20.23
CA LYS A 108 -5.35 9.22 19.28
C LYS A 108 -5.28 10.39 18.31
N ILE A 109 -4.11 11.02 18.24
CA ILE A 109 -3.80 12.14 17.35
C ILE A 109 -2.63 11.72 16.49
N CYS A 110 -2.77 11.77 15.17
CA CYS A 110 -1.69 11.47 14.25
C CYS A 110 -1.44 12.63 13.28
N LYS A 111 -0.25 12.64 12.70
CA LYS A 111 0.13 13.58 11.65
C LYS A 111 -0.19 12.97 10.29
N GLY A 112 -1.06 13.63 9.53
CA GLY A 112 -1.32 13.26 8.14
C GLY A 112 -0.19 13.69 7.21
N THR A 113 -0.20 13.16 5.98
CA THR A 113 0.75 13.53 4.90
C THR A 113 0.70 15.02 4.56
N ASN A 114 -0.49 15.64 4.65
CA ASN A 114 -0.70 17.08 4.48
C ASN A 114 -0.12 17.94 5.64
N GLY A 115 0.42 17.32 6.69
CA GLY A 115 0.98 17.98 7.86
C GLY A 115 -0.05 18.40 8.92
N ASN A 116 -1.34 18.16 8.68
CA ASN A 116 -2.41 18.43 9.64
C ASN A 116 -2.49 17.34 10.72
N ALA A 117 -3.11 17.68 11.85
CA ALA A 117 -3.53 16.70 12.85
C ALA A 117 -4.81 15.99 12.42
N PHE A 118 -4.83 14.68 12.63
CA PHE A 118 -5.99 13.83 12.51
C PHE A 118 -6.35 13.26 13.89
N THR A 119 -7.62 13.31 14.26
CA THR A 119 -8.14 12.65 15.46
C THR A 119 -8.91 11.40 15.09
N PHE A 120 -8.89 10.40 15.98
CA PHE A 120 -9.54 9.11 15.74
C PHE A 120 -10.68 8.87 16.73
N VAL A 121 -11.82 8.45 16.21
CA VAL A 121 -12.95 7.90 16.98
C VAL A 121 -13.18 6.47 16.50
N GLY A 122 -12.67 5.50 17.26
CA GLY A 122 -12.49 4.13 16.75
C GLY A 122 -11.50 4.13 15.59
N ASP A 123 -11.88 3.51 14.48
CA ASP A 123 -11.05 3.43 13.27
C ASP A 123 -11.28 4.59 12.28
N THR A 124 -12.17 5.53 12.62
CA THR A 124 -12.46 6.68 11.75
C THR A 124 -11.52 7.84 12.08
N ALA A 125 -10.68 8.22 11.11
CA ALA A 125 -9.86 9.41 11.19
C ALA A 125 -10.64 10.65 10.72
N THR A 126 -10.42 11.79 11.38
CA THR A 126 -10.98 13.10 11.00
C THR A 126 -9.86 14.13 10.93
N ASP A 127 -9.67 14.77 9.78
CA ASP A 127 -8.75 15.91 9.65
C ASP A 127 -9.30 17.09 10.46
N THR A 128 -8.46 17.65 11.33
CA THR A 128 -8.80 18.81 12.14
C THR A 128 -8.71 20.13 11.36
N GLY A 129 -7.99 20.13 10.23
CA GLY A 129 -7.65 21.31 9.46
C GLY A 129 -6.55 22.18 10.10
N GLU A 130 -6.00 21.75 11.24
CA GLU A 130 -4.92 22.44 11.95
C GLU A 130 -3.60 21.69 11.79
N ALA A 131 -2.49 22.42 11.70
CA ALA A 131 -1.15 21.82 11.67
C ALA A 131 -0.90 20.98 12.93
N TYR A 132 -0.30 19.79 12.77
CA TYR A 132 -0.17 18.79 13.82
C TYR A 132 0.40 19.33 15.14
N ALA A 133 1.52 20.07 15.08
CA ALA A 133 2.16 20.64 16.27
C ALA A 133 1.30 21.68 17.01
N THR A 134 0.52 22.47 16.26
CA THR A 134 -0.39 23.49 16.82
C THR A 134 -1.56 22.81 17.52
N PHE A 135 -2.17 21.83 16.86
CA PHE A 135 -3.29 21.08 17.42
C PHE A 135 -2.87 20.32 18.70
N LEU A 136 -1.71 19.65 18.67
CA LEU A 136 -1.21 18.93 19.85
C LEU A 136 -0.99 19.87 21.05
N THR A 137 -0.50 21.08 20.80
CA THR A 137 -0.34 22.09 21.85
C THR A 137 -1.69 22.61 22.36
N SER A 138 -2.68 22.77 21.48
CA SER A 138 -4.01 23.28 21.85
C SER A 138 -4.82 22.30 22.69
N GLN A 139 -4.59 20.99 22.53
CA GLN A 139 -5.25 19.94 23.33
C GLN A 139 -4.80 19.90 24.80
N ASN A 140 -3.74 20.62 25.18
CA ASN A 140 -3.17 20.60 26.54
C ASN A 140 -2.97 19.17 27.06
N CYS A 141 -2.38 18.31 26.22
CA CYS A 141 -2.12 16.92 26.60
C CYS A 141 -1.25 16.86 27.86
N THR A 142 -1.78 16.28 28.94
CA THR A 142 -1.07 16.06 30.19
C THR A 142 -0.03 14.95 30.04
N SER A 143 -0.31 13.99 29.16
CA SER A 143 0.63 12.99 28.66
C SER A 143 0.42 12.78 27.16
N ALA A 144 1.51 12.66 26.43
CA ALA A 144 1.53 12.22 25.04
C ALA A 144 2.49 11.05 24.96
N GLU A 145 1.94 9.83 24.93
CA GLU A 145 2.72 8.62 24.70
C GLU A 145 2.67 8.29 23.22
N PRO A 146 3.81 7.98 22.58
CA PRO A 146 3.82 7.43 21.23
C PRO A 146 2.92 6.19 21.22
N ILE A 147 1.96 6.15 20.31
CA ILE A 147 1.20 4.92 20.09
C ILE A 147 2.10 4.09 19.17
N GLU A 148 2.71 3.04 19.73
CA GLU A 148 3.14 1.94 18.88
C GLU A 148 1.86 1.32 18.33
N GLU A 149 1.53 1.71 17.11
CA GLU A 149 0.42 1.10 16.39
C GLU A 149 0.75 -0.40 16.29
N ASP A 150 -0.20 -1.27 16.65
CA ASP A 150 -0.09 -2.71 16.41
C ASP A 150 -0.01 -2.89 14.88
N VAL A 151 1.20 -2.81 14.34
CA VAL A 151 1.44 -2.91 12.92
C VAL A 151 1.19 -4.37 12.55
N PRO A 152 0.19 -4.66 11.69
CA PRO A 152 -0.09 -6.03 11.32
C PRO A 152 1.15 -6.62 10.65
N LEU A 153 1.72 -7.63 11.31
CA LEU A 153 2.93 -8.30 10.86
C LEU A 153 2.57 -9.41 9.87
N THR A 154 3.22 -9.38 8.72
CA THR A 154 3.07 -10.38 7.66
C THR A 154 4.44 -10.91 7.24
N ASN A 155 4.48 -12.01 6.49
CA ASN A 155 5.72 -12.56 5.91
C ASN A 155 6.86 -12.73 6.94
N CYS A 156 6.57 -13.25 8.12
CA CYS A 156 7.58 -13.50 9.14
C CYS A 156 8.50 -14.65 8.73
N VAL A 157 9.81 -14.46 8.91
CA VAL A 157 10.85 -15.47 8.70
C VAL A 157 11.70 -15.59 9.95
N THR A 158 12.17 -16.80 10.26
CA THR A 158 13.10 -17.02 11.37
C THR A 158 14.52 -17.00 10.83
N CYS A 159 15.36 -16.10 11.35
CA CYS A 159 16.76 -15.99 10.98
C CYS A 159 17.67 -16.75 11.95
N MET A 160 18.55 -17.60 11.43
CA MET A 160 19.49 -18.41 12.20
C MET A 160 20.95 -18.19 11.76
N ALA A 161 21.87 -18.01 12.70
CA ALA A 161 23.31 -17.92 12.44
C ALA A 161 24.06 -18.92 13.35
N GLU A 162 24.90 -19.77 12.76
CA GLU A 162 25.64 -20.82 13.48
C GLU A 162 24.76 -21.74 14.36
N GLY A 163 23.50 -21.93 13.97
CA GLY A 163 22.51 -22.73 14.72
C GLY A 163 21.87 -22.00 15.92
N ILE A 164 22.09 -20.70 16.06
CA ILE A 164 21.48 -19.82 17.05
C ILE A 164 20.39 -18.99 16.36
N ASN A 165 19.21 -18.89 16.97
CA ASN A 165 18.15 -18.00 16.50
C ASN A 165 18.60 -16.54 16.75
N VAL A 166 18.66 -15.77 15.67
CA VAL A 166 19.07 -14.35 15.66
C VAL A 166 17.86 -13.44 15.83
N GLY A 167 16.68 -13.87 15.36
CA GLY A 167 15.41 -13.18 15.51
C GLY A 167 14.32 -13.76 14.61
N ASP A 168 13.07 -13.50 14.98
CA ASP A 168 11.91 -13.68 14.09
C ASP A 168 11.60 -12.33 13.46
N ILE A 169 11.85 -12.22 12.16
CA ILE A 169 11.76 -10.97 11.42
C ILE A 169 10.49 -10.95 10.60
N CYS A 170 9.63 -9.98 10.86
CA CYS A 170 8.36 -9.79 10.15
C CYS A 170 8.35 -8.54 9.28
N LYS A 171 7.52 -8.54 8.23
CA LYS A 171 7.23 -7.36 7.43
C LYS A 171 6.01 -6.63 8.00
N GLY A 172 6.19 -5.40 8.47
CA GLY A 172 5.09 -4.53 8.85
C GLY A 172 4.30 -4.02 7.64
N SER A 173 3.07 -3.53 7.85
CA SER A 173 2.27 -2.90 6.79
C SER A 173 2.92 -1.64 6.22
N ASN A 174 3.78 -0.97 7.00
CA ASN A 174 4.62 0.14 6.54
C ASN A 174 5.80 -0.30 5.65
N GLY A 175 5.97 -1.61 5.40
CA GLY A 175 7.05 -2.15 4.58
C GLY A 175 8.40 -2.31 5.29
N HIS A 176 8.49 -1.93 6.56
CA HIS A 176 9.70 -2.10 7.38
C HIS A 176 9.83 -3.52 7.94
N ALA A 177 11.05 -3.88 8.34
CA ALA A 177 11.32 -5.07 9.14
C ALA A 177 11.02 -4.82 10.61
N TYR A 178 10.39 -5.79 11.25
CA TYR A 178 10.15 -5.86 12.68
C TYR A 178 10.90 -7.06 13.24
N ASP A 179 11.70 -6.85 14.27
CA ASP A 179 12.34 -7.93 15.04
C ASP A 179 11.49 -8.19 16.28
N GLY A 180 10.77 -9.31 16.27
CA GLY A 180 9.62 -9.50 17.15
C GLY A 180 8.54 -8.44 16.88
N ASN A 181 8.36 -7.50 17.81
CA ASN A 181 7.36 -6.42 17.71
C ASN A 181 7.98 -5.02 17.58
N THR A 182 9.30 -4.92 17.43
CA THR A 182 9.98 -3.62 17.36
C THR A 182 10.31 -3.28 15.91
N ASP A 183 9.84 -2.13 15.42
CA ASP A 183 10.22 -1.61 14.10
C ASP A 183 11.71 -1.30 14.08
N THR A 184 12.43 -1.88 13.14
CA THR A 184 13.87 -1.64 12.94
C THR A 184 14.14 -0.30 12.25
N GLY A 185 13.11 0.31 11.65
CA GLY A 185 13.21 1.50 10.80
C GLY A 185 13.94 1.22 9.47
N GLN A 186 14.09 -0.04 9.08
CA GLN A 186 14.74 -0.46 7.83
C GLN A 186 13.72 -1.17 6.92
N PRO A 187 13.80 -0.99 5.59
CA PRO A 187 12.98 -1.76 4.66
C PRO A 187 13.15 -3.26 4.86
N TYR A 188 12.05 -4.01 4.81
CA TYR A 188 12.04 -5.44 5.16
C TYR A 188 13.10 -6.26 4.42
N GLN A 189 13.19 -6.11 3.10
CA GLN A 189 14.13 -6.89 2.29
C GLN A 189 15.59 -6.51 2.55
N ASP A 190 15.87 -5.23 2.84
CA ASP A 190 17.22 -4.76 3.10
C ASP A 190 17.73 -5.29 4.45
N TYR A 191 16.86 -5.35 5.46
CA TYR A 191 17.21 -5.93 6.76
C TYR A 191 17.51 -7.42 6.67
N ILE A 192 16.67 -8.18 5.93
CA ILE A 192 16.93 -9.61 5.65
C ILE A 192 18.27 -9.80 4.92
N ASN A 193 18.52 -9.02 3.87
CA ASN A 193 19.78 -9.10 3.13
C ASN A 193 20.99 -8.79 4.03
N PHE A 194 20.87 -7.79 4.90
CA PHE A 194 21.91 -7.44 5.87
C PHE A 194 22.23 -8.60 6.82
N LEU A 195 21.20 -9.25 7.40
CA LEU A 195 21.39 -10.42 8.26
C LEU A 195 22.04 -11.58 7.50
N GLN A 196 21.64 -11.82 6.25
CA GLN A 196 22.22 -12.87 5.41
C GLN A 196 23.67 -12.60 5.02
N MET A 197 24.04 -11.35 4.75
CA MET A 197 25.43 -10.93 4.57
C MET A 197 26.26 -11.14 5.84
N GLY A 198 25.64 -11.04 7.01
CA GLY A 198 26.22 -11.38 8.31
C GLY A 198 26.37 -12.89 8.57
N GLY A 199 25.94 -13.75 7.65
CA GLY A 199 26.04 -15.20 7.76
C GLY A 199 24.81 -15.88 8.35
N ALA A 200 23.70 -15.16 8.53
CA ALA A 200 22.42 -15.77 8.90
C ALA A 200 21.73 -16.41 7.70
N THR A 201 20.92 -17.43 7.94
CA THR A 201 19.94 -17.97 6.98
C THR A 201 18.55 -17.64 7.51
N CYS A 202 17.70 -16.99 6.71
CA CYS A 202 16.34 -16.62 7.09
C CYS A 202 15.34 -17.41 6.24
N GLU A 203 14.48 -18.20 6.88
CA GLU A 203 13.48 -19.08 6.25
C GLU A 203 12.09 -18.92 6.87
#